data_AF-A0A3M4LSB8-F1
#
_entry.id   AF-A0A3M4LSB8-F1
#
_cell.length_a   1.000
_cell.length_b   1.000
_cell.length_c   1.000
_cell.angle_alpha   90.00
_cell.angle_beta   90.00
_cell.angle_gamma   90.00
#
_symmetry.space_group_name_H-M   'P 1'
#
loop_
_entity.id
_entity.type
_entity.pdbx_description
1 polymer ?
#
loop_
_entity_poly.entity_id
_entity_poly.type
_entity_poly.pdbx_seq_one_letter_code
_entity_poly.pdbx_strand_id
1 'polypeptide(L)'
;MIDDRFKELTGMTWDQAIAQNNLLFFEADRLNDSAYSLLHEDTLSPEIWASFLVARKQAEDKYAQARQEWLRIKRILNTLECS
;
A
#
# COMPACT_ATOMS: atom_id res chain seq x y z
N MET A 1 13.49 -15.08 -19.72
CA MET A 1 12.04 -14.75 -19.64
C MET A 1 11.91 -13.40 -18.93
N ILE A 2 10.82 -12.63 -19.08
CA ILE A 2 10.69 -11.33 -18.38
C ILE A 2 10.74 -11.53 -16.84
N ASP A 3 10.16 -12.62 -16.33
CA ASP A 3 10.19 -12.97 -14.90
C ASP A 3 11.61 -13.23 -14.39
N ASP A 4 12.47 -13.95 -15.14
CA ASP A 4 13.87 -14.20 -14.73
C ASP A 4 14.66 -12.88 -14.60
N ARG A 5 14.54 -12.00 -15.60
CA ARG A 5 15.24 -10.70 -15.61
C ARG A 5 14.69 -9.77 -14.51
N PHE A 6 13.39 -9.80 -14.26
CA PHE A 6 12.77 -9.07 -13.16
C PHE A 6 13.30 -9.55 -11.81
N LYS A 7 13.42 -10.87 -11.63
CA LYS A 7 13.98 -11.49 -10.43
C LYS A 7 15.45 -11.15 -10.22
N GLU A 8 16.26 -11.11 -11.27
CA GLU A 8 17.65 -10.67 -11.20
C GLU A 8 17.78 -9.21 -10.72
N LEU A 9 16.89 -8.32 -11.15
CA LEU A 9 16.94 -6.89 -10.80
C LEU A 9 16.36 -6.57 -9.42
N THR A 10 15.38 -7.34 -8.96
CA THR A 10 14.60 -7.03 -7.74
C THR A 10 14.83 -8.01 -6.60
N GLY A 11 15.40 -9.19 -6.88
CA GLY A 11 15.51 -10.30 -5.94
C GLY A 11 14.20 -11.07 -5.71
N MET A 12 13.12 -10.73 -6.41
CA MET A 12 11.78 -11.30 -6.24
C MET A 12 11.16 -11.68 -7.58
N THR A 13 10.35 -12.73 -7.61
CA THR A 13 9.52 -13.01 -8.81
C THR A 13 8.46 -11.93 -8.98
N TRP A 14 7.90 -11.83 -10.18
CA TRP A 14 6.77 -10.93 -10.44
C TRP A 14 5.61 -11.16 -9.45
N ASP A 15 5.23 -12.42 -9.25
CA ASP A 15 4.15 -12.79 -8.33
C ASP A 15 4.43 -12.38 -6.89
N GLN A 16 5.68 -12.51 -6.43
CA GLN A 16 6.09 -12.08 -5.09
C GLN A 16 5.99 -10.56 -4.94
N ALA A 17 6.44 -9.80 -5.94
CA ALA A 17 6.37 -8.35 -5.92
C ALA A 17 4.91 -7.85 -5.92
N ILE A 18 4.04 -8.47 -6.71
CA ILE A 18 2.60 -8.16 -6.72
C ILE A 18 1.94 -8.55 -5.39
N ALA A 19 2.23 -9.73 -4.85
CA ALA A 19 1.68 -10.17 -3.58
C ALA A 19 2.06 -9.22 -2.44
N GLN A 20 3.33 -8.79 -2.36
CA GLN A 20 3.78 -7.83 -1.36
C GLN A 20 3.11 -6.45 -1.52
N ASN A 21 2.98 -5.97 -2.75
CA ASN A 21 2.29 -4.72 -3.03
C ASN A 21 0.80 -4.78 -2.64
N ASN A 22 0.13 -5.90 -2.91
CA ASN A 22 -1.26 -6.12 -2.49
C ASN A 22 -1.41 -6.18 -0.97
N LEU A 23 -0.45 -6.76 -0.25
CA LEU A 23 -0.45 -6.75 1.21
C LEU A 23 -0.37 -5.32 1.76
N LEU A 24 0.41 -4.44 1.15
CA LEU A 24 0.48 -3.03 1.56
C LEU A 24 -0.85 -2.29 1.36
N PHE A 25 -1.53 -2.53 0.23
CA PHE A 25 -2.87 -1.98 -0.01
C PHE A 25 -3.89 -2.54 1.00
N PHE A 26 -3.87 -3.85 1.25
CA PHE A 26 -4.76 -4.48 2.23
C PHE A 26 -4.53 -3.93 3.65
N GLU A 27 -3.27 -3.72 4.06
CA GLU A 27 -2.97 -3.08 5.35
C GLU A 27 -3.51 -1.65 5.42
N ALA A 28 -3.39 -0.89 4.33
CA ALA A 28 -3.92 0.47 4.26
C ALA A 28 -5.45 0.49 4.35
N ASP A 29 -6.13 -0.40 3.62
CA ASP A 29 -7.59 -0.56 3.68
C ASP A 29 -8.03 -0.90 5.10
N ARG A 30 -7.37 -1.86 5.76
CA ARG A 30 -7.68 -2.24 7.14
C ARG A 30 -7.51 -1.09 8.13
N LEU A 31 -6.47 -0.28 7.99
CA LEU A 31 -6.26 0.90 8.85
C LEU A 31 -7.33 1.96 8.60
N ASN A 32 -7.73 2.13 7.34
CA ASN A 32 -8.79 3.05 6.96
C ASN A 32 -10.14 2.62 7.56
N ASP A 33 -10.49 1.35 7.44
CA ASP A 33 -11.71 0.77 8.03
C ASP A 33 -11.72 0.92 9.57
N SER A 34 -10.55 0.71 10.20
CA SER A 34 -10.38 0.94 11.64
C SER A 34 -10.59 2.40 12.01
N ALA A 35 -10.15 3.35 11.18
CA ALA A 35 -10.39 4.77 11.42
C ALA A 35 -11.89 5.07 11.37
N TYR A 36 -12.59 4.62 10.33
CA TYR A 36 -14.04 4.86 10.20
C TYR A 36 -14.87 4.18 11.28
N SER A 37 -14.41 3.06 11.82
CA SER A 37 -15.07 2.39 12.95
C SER A 37 -15.12 3.28 14.21
N LEU A 38 -14.12 4.14 14.43
CA LEU A 38 -14.12 5.10 15.55
C LEU A 38 -15.28 6.10 15.45
N LEU A 39 -15.67 6.47 14.23
CA LEU A 39 -16.78 7.40 13.98
C LEU A 39 -18.15 6.75 14.20
N HIS A 40 -18.24 5.43 14.38
CA HIS A 40 -19.49 4.77 14.75
C HIS A 40 -19.80 4.87 16.26
N GLU A 41 -18.80 5.20 17.09
CA GLU A 41 -18.97 5.26 18.55
C GLU A 41 -19.60 6.59 19.00
N ASP A 42 -19.00 7.73 18.63
CA ASP A 42 -19.57 9.08 18.84
C ASP A 42 -18.85 10.10 17.94
N THR A 43 -19.57 10.68 16.98
CA THR A 43 -19.02 11.62 15.99
C THR A 43 -18.80 13.02 16.53
N LEU A 44 -19.30 13.34 17.73
CA LEU A 44 -19.23 14.67 18.33
C LEU A 44 -18.10 14.80 19.36
N SER A 45 -17.44 13.69 19.76
CA SER A 45 -16.29 13.71 20.67
C SER A 45 -15.03 14.23 19.95
N PRO A 46 -14.41 15.31 20.46
CA PRO A 46 -13.11 15.79 19.96
C PRO A 46 -11.99 14.74 20.07
N GLU A 47 -12.03 13.89 21.09
CA GLU A 47 -11.06 12.82 21.33
C GLU A 47 -11.16 11.70 20.28
N ILE A 48 -12.39 11.32 19.91
CA ILE A 48 -12.64 10.36 18.83
C ILE A 48 -12.18 10.94 17.50
N TRP A 49 -12.45 12.23 17.26
CA TRP A 49 -12.00 12.89 16.04
C TRP A 49 -10.46 12.96 15.93
N ALA A 50 -9.77 13.28 17.03
CA ALA A 50 -8.31 13.25 17.06
C ALA A 50 -7.76 11.84 16.76
N SER A 51 -8.35 10.81 17.37
CA SER A 51 -7.98 9.40 17.15
C SER A 51 -8.23 8.96 15.70
N PHE A 52 -9.36 9.38 15.12
CA PHE A 52 -9.70 9.16 13.72
C PHE A 52 -8.65 9.76 12.78
N LEU A 53 -8.27 11.02 13.00
CA LEU A 53 -7.28 11.69 12.15
C LEU A 53 -5.92 11.01 12.19
N VAL A 54 -5.49 10.53 13.37
CA VAL A 54 -4.26 9.75 13.51
C VAL A 54 -4.34 8.43 12.74
N ALA A 55 -5.43 7.67 12.90
CA ALA A 55 -5.64 6.40 12.20
C ALA A 55 -5.70 6.59 10.67
N ARG A 56 -6.44 7.61 10.20
CA ARG A 56 -6.52 7.97 8.78
C ARG A 56 -5.15 8.34 8.22
N LYS A 57 -4.34 9.10 8.97
CA LYS A 57 -2.98 9.44 8.53
C LYS A 57 -2.12 8.18 8.35
N GLN A 58 -2.22 7.21 9.26
CA GLN A 58 -1.48 5.94 9.13
C GLN A 58 -1.91 5.16 7.88
N ALA A 59 -3.21 5.11 7.58
CA ALA A 59 -3.74 4.51 6.36
C ALA A 59 -3.20 5.22 5.11
N GLU A 60 -3.23 6.55 5.09
CA GLU A 60 -2.72 7.37 3.98
C GLU A 60 -1.23 7.17 3.73
N ASP A 61 -0.42 7.13 4.80
CA ASP A 61 1.02 6.87 4.73
C ASP A 61 1.28 5.46 4.14
N LYS A 62 0.48 4.46 4.52
CA LYS A 62 0.55 3.10 3.94
C LYS A 62 0.13 3.04 2.48
N TYR A 63 -0.94 3.74 2.09
CA TYR A 63 -1.29 3.85 0.68
C TYR A 63 -0.20 4.55 -0.14
N ALA A 64 0.46 5.56 0.43
CA ALA A 64 1.58 6.23 -0.25
C ALA A 64 2.74 5.26 -0.48
N GLN A 65 3.08 4.44 0.52
CA GLN A 65 4.07 3.38 0.38
C GLN A 65 3.70 2.37 -0.71
N ALA A 66 2.47 1.85 -0.69
CA ALA A 66 1.98 0.90 -1.69
C ALA A 66 2.03 1.49 -3.11
N ARG A 67 1.61 2.75 -3.29
CA ARG A 67 1.70 3.43 -4.59
C ARG A 67 3.14 3.61 -5.07
N GLN A 68 4.07 3.94 -4.18
CA GLN A 68 5.48 4.09 -4.54
C GLN A 68 6.09 2.76 -4.99
N GLU A 69 5.83 1.67 -4.27
CA GLU A 69 6.31 0.33 -4.67
C GLU A 69 5.69 -0.11 -6.00
N TRP A 70 4.39 0.13 -6.22
CA TRP A 70 3.77 -0.14 -7.51
C TRP A 70 4.42 0.62 -8.68
N LEU A 71 4.70 1.91 -8.49
CA LEU A 71 5.37 2.72 -9.51
C LEU A 71 6.80 2.22 -9.78
N ARG A 72 7.51 1.77 -8.74
CA ARG A 72 8.84 1.17 -8.88
C ARG A 72 8.75 -0.14 -9.70
N ILE A 73 7.84 -1.04 -9.36
CA ILE A 73 7.62 -2.31 -10.09
C ILE A 73 7.30 -2.02 -11.56
N LYS A 74 6.39 -1.08 -11.83
CA LYS A 74 6.03 -0.68 -13.20
C LYS A 74 7.21 -0.14 -14.00
N ARG A 75 8.07 0.70 -13.39
CA ARG A 75 9.25 1.23 -14.07
C ARG A 75 10.19 0.12 -14.51
N ILE A 76 10.43 -0.85 -13.63
CA ILE A 76 11.30 -2.00 -13.94
C ILE A 76 10.69 -2.83 -15.07
N LEU A 77 9.38 -3.12 -15.00
CA LEU A 77 8.69 -3.85 -16.06
C LEU A 77 8.79 -3.12 -17.41
N ASN A 78 8.50 -1.82 -17.47
CA ASN A 78 8.62 -1.03 -18.70
C ASN A 78 10.05 -1.05 -19.26
N THR A 79 11.08 -1.00 -18.40
CA THR A 79 12.47 -1.13 -18.85
C THR A 79 12.74 -2.51 -19.47
N LEU A 80 12.17 -3.57 -18.90
CA LEU A 80 12.33 -4.94 -19.40
C LEU A 80 11.56 -5.20 -20.70
N GLU A 81 10.42 -4.55 -20.92
CA GLU A 81 9.63 -4.66 -22.15
C GLU A 81 10.27 -3.90 -23.33
N CYS A 82 11.00 -2.82 -23.06
CA CYS A 82 11.69 -2.02 -24.08
C CYS A 82 13.14 -2.49 -24.38
N SER A 83 13.64 -3.55 -23.74
CA SER A 83 15.02 -4.05 -23.88
C SER A 83 15.11 -5.49 -24.39
#